data_AF-A0A1G4JKF8-F1
#
_entry.id   AF-A0A1G4JKF8-F1
#
_cell.length_a   1.000
_cell.length_b   1.000
_cell.length_c   1.000
_cell.angle_alpha   90.00
_cell.angle_beta   90.00
_cell.angle_gamma   90.00
#
_symmetry.space_group_name_H-M   'P 1'
#
loop_
_entity.id
_entity.type
_entity.pdbx_description
1 polymer ?
#
loop_
_entity_poly.entity_id
_entity_poly.type
_entity_poly.pdbx_seq_one_letter_code
_entity_poly.pdbx_strand_id
1 'polypeptide(L)'
;MTVLNRFYIPFLCVGLVVSGGLNSLLTKFQDNQCVRNCDGSSPVFFNQPIFQTLQMFVGEMTVLLVFWSRKSKTGPVDAGIDNKPVVKGKQHLLLAIPAACDIIASTLLNLSLVMIPVSIYQMTRGAIVFFVALFSVVFLGRKVTRLEWTSLAVIVLGVAVVGYSGQNNALQTEKSSSPEHATESLFLGVSFIVLGLVFMAFQFISEEHILTRWQVVPLGLVGFEGLFGSLITFSVLLFGHIVYGHANTDSILNLGQAFKDTVSNGNVLISSLLIMASIACFNCFGTSITKHVSATSRSTVDTCRTLLVWLASLTLGWESFKVLQLFGFFLLVVGTLVFNGAVEIPERYLPQYLLQDKNAEYKRLIDTVDEEVERF
;
A
#
# COMPACT_ATOMS: atom_id res chain seq x y z
N MET A 1 25.16 20.36 -3.88
CA MET A 1 23.90 19.84 -3.30
C MET A 1 23.46 20.76 -2.17
N THR A 2 22.52 21.66 -2.43
CA THR A 2 22.02 22.67 -1.49
C THR A 2 21.31 22.02 -0.30
N VAL A 3 21.40 22.63 0.89
CA VAL A 3 20.82 22.17 2.17
C VAL A 3 19.34 21.74 2.07
N LEU A 4 18.59 22.32 1.12
CA LEU A 4 17.21 21.97 0.81
C LEU A 4 17.03 20.49 0.37
N ASN A 5 18.02 19.90 -0.31
CA ASN A 5 17.96 18.51 -0.77
C ASN A 5 18.13 17.49 0.36
N ARG A 6 18.84 17.84 1.45
CA ARG A 6 19.13 16.91 2.55
C ARG A 6 17.89 16.59 3.39
N PHE A 7 16.96 17.55 3.50
CA PHE A 7 15.71 17.38 4.23
C PHE A 7 14.54 16.92 3.35
N TYR A 8 14.70 16.95 2.03
CA TYR A 8 13.64 16.61 1.10
C TYR A 8 13.23 15.12 1.18
N ILE A 9 14.18 14.18 1.09
CA ILE A 9 13.87 12.74 1.17
C ILE A 9 13.27 12.37 2.54
N PRO A 10 13.84 12.78 3.70
CA PRO A 10 13.21 12.55 5.00
C PRO A 10 11.79 13.13 5.10
N PHE A 11 11.55 14.32 4.55
CA PHE A 11 10.21 14.92 4.51
C PHE A 11 9.22 14.05 3.72
N LEU A 12 9.62 13.53 2.55
CA LEU A 12 8.80 12.60 1.77
C LEU A 12 8.51 11.32 2.57
N CYS A 13 9.51 10.76 3.25
CA CYS A 13 9.33 9.54 4.04
C CYS A 13 8.36 9.74 5.21
N VAL A 14 8.52 10.83 5.97
CA VAL A 14 7.59 11.18 7.07
C VAL A 14 6.18 11.44 6.50
N GLY A 15 6.08 12.16 5.40
CA GLY A 15 4.82 12.42 4.71
C GLY A 15 4.10 11.12 4.33
N LEU A 16 4.80 10.17 3.71
CA LEU A 16 4.29 8.86 3.32
C LEU A 16 3.76 8.07 4.53
N VAL A 17 4.56 8.01 5.60
CA VAL A 17 4.21 7.25 6.82
C VAL A 17 2.99 7.83 7.51
N VAL A 18 2.93 9.16 7.67
CA VAL A 18 1.82 9.85 8.35
C VAL A 18 0.53 9.78 7.53
N SER A 19 0.59 10.13 6.24
CA SER A 19 -0.61 10.13 5.39
C SER A 19 -1.15 8.71 5.19
N GLY A 20 -0.26 7.73 5.03
CA GLY A 20 -0.64 6.33 4.94
C GLY A 20 -1.26 5.82 6.25
N GLY A 21 -0.69 6.20 7.40
CA GLY A 21 -1.17 5.78 8.72
C GLY A 21 -2.56 6.34 9.01
N LEU A 22 -2.74 7.63 8.72
CA LEU A 22 -4.03 8.30 8.77
C LEU A 22 -5.05 7.60 7.86
N ASN A 23 -4.68 7.28 6.61
CA ASN A 23 -5.55 6.57 5.69
C ASN A 23 -6.07 5.25 6.28
N SER A 24 -5.16 4.40 6.75
CA SER A 24 -5.52 3.10 7.33
C SER A 24 -6.45 3.20 8.54
N LEU A 25 -6.18 4.16 9.44
CA LEU A 25 -7.01 4.38 10.63
C LEU A 25 -8.38 4.93 10.26
N LEU A 26 -8.44 5.87 9.31
CA LEU A 26 -9.70 6.44 8.84
C LEU A 26 -10.56 5.41 8.10
N THR A 27 -9.97 4.58 7.23
CA THR A 27 -10.71 3.49 6.55
C THR A 27 -11.28 2.53 7.58
N LYS A 28 -10.50 2.13 8.59
CA LYS A 28 -11.06 1.28 9.64
C LYS A 28 -12.13 1.97 10.46
N PHE A 29 -11.93 3.24 10.80
CA PHE A 29 -12.94 4.02 11.51
C PHE A 29 -14.24 4.08 10.70
N GLN A 30 -14.15 4.26 9.38
CA GLN A 30 -15.27 4.25 8.45
C GLN A 30 -15.98 2.89 8.45
N ASP A 31 -15.24 1.78 8.35
CA ASP A 31 -15.79 0.42 8.39
C ASP A 31 -16.52 0.11 9.71
N ASN A 32 -16.08 0.71 10.81
CA ASN A 32 -16.70 0.57 12.11
C ASN A 32 -17.92 1.48 12.33
N GLN A 33 -18.27 2.36 11.37
CA GLN A 33 -19.48 3.18 11.49
C GLN A 33 -20.72 2.35 11.20
N CYS A 34 -21.71 2.44 12.09
CA CYS A 34 -23.03 1.88 11.84
C CYS A 34 -23.82 2.78 10.89
N VAL A 35 -24.48 2.17 9.91
CA VAL A 35 -25.15 2.86 8.82
C VAL A 35 -26.65 2.54 8.77
N ARG A 36 -27.04 1.30 9.11
CA ARG A 36 -28.45 0.88 9.16
C ARG A 36 -28.74 0.09 10.44
N ASN A 37 -29.95 0.19 10.95
CA ASN A 37 -30.43 -0.55 12.14
C ASN A 37 -29.55 -0.35 13.40
N CYS A 38 -29.00 0.84 13.61
CA CYS A 38 -28.05 1.11 14.70
C CYS A 38 -28.67 0.99 16.10
N ASP A 39 -29.97 1.23 16.22
CA ASP A 39 -30.73 1.07 17.47
C ASP A 39 -31.38 -0.32 17.62
N GLY A 40 -31.16 -1.23 16.65
CA GLY A 40 -31.76 -2.56 16.59
C GLY A 40 -30.82 -3.68 17.05
N SER A 41 -31.32 -4.92 17.04
CA SER A 41 -30.55 -6.12 17.43
C SER A 41 -29.50 -6.57 16.40
N SER A 42 -29.50 -6.02 15.18
CA SER A 42 -28.57 -6.36 14.11
C SER A 42 -28.10 -5.09 13.37
N PRO A 43 -27.14 -4.33 13.95
CA PRO A 43 -26.58 -3.15 13.31
C PRO A 43 -25.80 -3.52 12.06
N VAL A 44 -26.02 -2.77 10.98
CA VAL A 44 -25.29 -2.93 9.71
C VAL A 44 -24.22 -1.86 9.64
N PHE A 45 -22.97 -2.31 9.61
CA PHE A 45 -21.80 -1.46 9.47
C PHE A 45 -21.52 -1.11 8.01
N PHE A 46 -20.74 -0.06 7.79
CA PHE A 46 -20.30 0.32 6.45
C PHE A 46 -19.37 -0.76 5.87
N ASN A 47 -19.87 -1.55 4.92
CA ASN A 47 -19.11 -2.62 4.28
C ASN A 47 -19.26 -2.52 2.76
N GLN A 48 -18.52 -1.59 2.16
CA GLN A 48 -18.56 -1.31 0.73
C GLN A 48 -17.13 -1.13 0.17
N PRO A 49 -16.30 -2.20 0.15
CA PRO A 49 -14.88 -2.13 -0.22
C PRO A 49 -14.64 -1.60 -1.64
N ILE A 50 -15.50 -1.93 -2.61
CA ILE A 50 -15.35 -1.46 -4.00
C ILE A 50 -15.67 0.03 -4.10
N PHE A 51 -16.64 0.52 -3.31
CA PHE A 51 -16.91 1.96 -3.22
C PHE A 51 -15.75 2.72 -2.56
N GLN A 52 -15.13 2.14 -1.53
CA GLN A 52 -13.90 2.71 -0.95
C GLN A 52 -12.75 2.75 -1.95
N THR A 53 -12.59 1.72 -2.78
CA THR A 53 -11.63 1.72 -3.89
C THR A 53 -11.94 2.83 -4.90
N LEU A 54 -13.22 3.04 -5.27
CA LEU A 54 -13.60 4.15 -6.14
C LEU A 54 -13.23 5.50 -5.50
N GLN A 55 -13.52 5.66 -4.21
CA GLN A 55 -13.21 6.86 -3.46
C GLN A 55 -11.69 7.14 -3.41
N MET A 56 -10.86 6.11 -3.24
CA MET A 56 -9.40 6.19 -3.33
C MET A 56 -8.95 6.80 -4.67
N PHE A 57 -9.43 6.25 -5.79
CA PHE A 57 -9.06 6.75 -7.13
C PHE A 57 -9.60 8.14 -7.44
N VAL A 58 -10.80 8.47 -6.96
CA VAL A 58 -11.33 9.84 -7.07
C VAL A 58 -10.42 10.81 -6.31
N GLY A 59 -9.94 10.44 -5.12
CA GLY A 59 -8.96 11.20 -4.35
C GLY A 59 -7.68 11.47 -5.15
N GLU A 60 -7.10 10.44 -5.76
CA GLU A 60 -5.91 10.59 -6.62
C GLU A 60 -6.17 11.43 -7.87
N MET A 61 -7.35 11.32 -8.48
CA MET A 61 -7.72 12.13 -9.63
C MET A 61 -7.75 13.62 -9.28
N THR A 62 -8.06 14.01 -8.03
CA THR A 62 -8.00 15.43 -7.62
C THR A 62 -6.59 16.02 -7.73
N VAL A 63 -5.55 15.18 -7.67
CA VAL A 63 -4.16 15.57 -7.85
C VAL A 63 -3.91 16.10 -9.27
N LEU A 64 -4.64 15.61 -10.29
CA LEU A 64 -4.59 16.18 -11.64
C LEU A 64 -5.01 17.65 -11.61
N LEU A 65 -6.07 18.01 -10.90
CA LEU A 65 -6.54 19.39 -10.84
C LEU A 65 -5.45 20.32 -10.31
N VAL A 66 -4.71 19.87 -9.29
CA VAL A 66 -3.55 20.59 -8.74
C VAL A 66 -2.42 20.67 -9.77
N PHE A 67 -2.11 19.56 -10.46
CA PHE A 67 -1.09 19.52 -11.50
C PHE A 67 -1.38 20.50 -12.66
N TRP A 68 -2.60 20.48 -13.20
CA TRP A 68 -3.03 21.38 -14.27
C TRP A 68 -3.06 22.85 -13.80
N SER A 69 -3.53 23.10 -12.57
CA SER A 69 -3.53 24.45 -11.99
C SER A 69 -2.11 25.02 -11.82
N ARG A 70 -1.13 24.18 -11.47
CA ARG A 70 0.28 24.59 -11.40
C ARG A 70 0.86 24.81 -12.78
N LYS A 71 0.63 23.89 -13.72
CA LYS A 71 1.09 24.00 -15.12
C LYS A 71 0.56 25.25 -15.83
N SER A 72 -0.69 25.64 -15.54
CA SER A 72 -1.29 26.88 -16.05
C SER A 72 -0.65 28.15 -15.49
N LYS A 73 -0.01 28.09 -14.31
CA LYS A 73 0.62 29.25 -13.63
C LYS A 73 2.12 29.36 -13.89
N THR A 74 2.82 28.25 -14.13
CA THR A 74 4.28 28.23 -14.32
C THR A 74 4.74 28.19 -15.78
N GLY A 75 3.84 28.38 -16.75
CA GLY A 75 4.18 28.19 -18.17
C GLY A 75 4.52 26.71 -18.47
N PRO A 76 4.86 26.37 -19.73
CA PRO A 76 5.41 25.05 -20.03
C PRO A 76 6.65 24.86 -19.14
N VAL A 77 6.62 23.84 -18.27
CA VAL A 77 7.79 23.44 -17.49
C VAL A 77 8.91 23.19 -18.49
N ASP A 78 9.91 24.07 -18.47
CA ASP A 78 11.12 23.90 -19.28
C ASP A 78 11.62 22.48 -19.05
N ALA A 79 11.89 21.79 -20.15
CA ALA A 79 12.52 20.49 -20.19
C ALA A 79 13.89 20.60 -19.52
N GLY A 80 13.93 20.49 -18.20
CA GLY A 80 15.17 20.44 -17.45
C GLY A 80 15.91 19.17 -17.86
N ILE A 81 17.04 19.36 -18.57
CA ILE A 81 18.33 18.62 -18.59
C ILE A 81 18.33 17.08 -18.74
N ASP A 82 17.22 16.39 -18.55
CA ASP A 82 17.08 14.95 -18.67
C ASP A 82 16.57 14.64 -20.10
N ASN A 83 17.38 14.03 -20.96
CA ASN A 83 17.04 13.67 -22.35
C ASN A 83 15.93 12.59 -22.48
N LYS A 84 15.02 12.43 -21.52
CA LYS A 84 13.98 11.38 -21.58
C LYS A 84 12.75 11.85 -22.38
N PRO A 85 12.14 10.97 -23.18
CA PRO A 85 10.96 11.33 -23.98
C PRO A 85 9.77 11.66 -23.07
N VAL A 86 9.07 12.75 -23.40
CA VAL A 86 7.78 13.10 -22.78
C VAL A 86 6.70 12.16 -23.32
N VAL A 87 5.91 11.57 -22.43
CA VAL A 87 4.79 10.69 -22.79
C VAL A 87 3.78 11.48 -23.64
N LYS A 88 3.53 11.04 -24.88
CA LYS A 88 2.55 11.68 -25.80
C LYS A 88 1.40 10.74 -26.16
N GLY A 89 0.17 11.24 -26.05
CA GLY A 89 -1.02 10.64 -26.67
C GLY A 89 -1.27 9.18 -26.28
N LYS A 90 -1.10 8.26 -27.23
CA LYS A 90 -1.33 6.81 -27.01
C LYS A 90 -0.40 6.19 -25.95
N GLN A 91 0.72 6.83 -25.62
CA GLN A 91 1.62 6.37 -24.58
C GLN A 91 1.07 6.59 -23.15
N HIS A 92 0.02 7.40 -22.98
CA HIS A 92 -0.70 7.47 -21.70
C HIS A 92 -1.39 6.16 -21.34
N LEU A 93 -1.70 5.29 -22.32
CA LEU A 93 -2.21 3.95 -22.06
C LEU A 93 -1.20 3.05 -21.33
N LEU A 94 0.09 3.36 -21.40
CA LEU A 94 1.09 2.65 -20.62
C LEU A 94 0.89 2.86 -19.11
N LEU A 95 0.35 4.02 -18.72
CA LEU A 95 0.00 4.34 -17.33
C LEU A 95 -1.25 3.58 -16.85
N ALA A 96 -2.00 2.94 -17.76
CA ALA A 96 -3.13 2.10 -17.37
C ALA A 96 -2.68 0.77 -16.76
N ILE A 97 -1.44 0.33 -17.00
CA ILE A 97 -0.89 -0.91 -16.43
C ILE A 97 -0.77 -0.80 -14.89
N PRO A 98 -0.05 0.19 -14.32
CA PRO A 98 0.01 0.36 -12.86
C PRO A 98 -1.39 0.57 -12.27
N ALA A 99 -2.25 1.36 -12.93
CA ALA A 99 -3.62 1.58 -12.48
C ALA A 99 -4.45 0.29 -12.41
N ALA A 100 -4.34 -0.60 -13.40
CA ALA A 100 -5.05 -1.88 -13.37
C ALA A 100 -4.57 -2.77 -12.22
N CYS A 101 -3.26 -2.80 -11.95
CA CYS A 101 -2.69 -3.53 -10.83
C CYS A 101 -3.11 -2.93 -9.48
N ASP A 102 -3.16 -1.61 -9.37
CA ASP A 102 -3.62 -0.93 -8.16
C ASP A 102 -5.10 -1.22 -7.87
N ILE A 103 -5.98 -1.23 -8.88
CA ILE A 103 -7.40 -1.58 -8.68
C ILE A 103 -7.52 -2.97 -8.07
N ILE A 104 -6.80 -3.95 -8.62
CA ILE A 104 -6.84 -5.33 -8.14
C ILE A 104 -6.26 -5.42 -6.73
N ALA A 105 -5.09 -4.82 -6.51
CA ALA A 105 -4.42 -4.82 -5.21
C ALA A 105 -5.30 -4.18 -4.12
N SER A 106 -5.78 -2.97 -4.36
CA SER A 106 -6.56 -2.19 -3.40
C SER A 106 -7.92 -2.81 -3.13
N THR A 107 -8.57 -3.42 -4.12
CA THR A 107 -9.82 -4.18 -3.90
C THR A 107 -9.59 -5.41 -3.01
N LEU A 108 -8.54 -6.20 -3.28
CA LEU A 108 -8.21 -7.36 -2.45
C LEU A 108 -7.84 -6.96 -1.02
N LEU A 109 -7.08 -5.87 -0.86
CA LEU A 109 -6.69 -5.36 0.46
C LEU A 109 -7.88 -4.79 1.23
N ASN A 110 -8.80 -4.06 0.60
CA ASN A 110 -10.01 -3.56 1.25
C ASN A 110 -10.93 -4.72 1.66
N LEU A 111 -11.09 -5.73 0.80
CA LEU A 111 -11.84 -6.95 1.16
C LEU A 111 -11.22 -7.68 2.36
N SER A 112 -9.88 -7.74 2.42
CA SER A 112 -9.16 -8.34 3.54
C SER A 112 -9.35 -7.58 4.86
N LEU A 113 -9.39 -6.24 4.81
CA LEU A 113 -9.52 -5.38 5.99
C LEU A 113 -10.89 -5.53 6.68
N VAL A 114 -11.93 -5.87 5.91
CA VAL A 114 -13.26 -6.18 6.43
C VAL A 114 -13.28 -7.54 7.14
N MET A 115 -12.51 -8.51 6.65
CA MET A 115 -12.53 -9.89 7.14
C MET A 115 -11.59 -10.14 8.33
N ILE A 116 -10.55 -9.31 8.50
CA ILE A 116 -9.46 -9.56 9.44
C ILE A 116 -9.24 -8.37 10.38
N PRO A 117 -8.84 -8.62 11.65
CA PRO A 117 -8.37 -7.57 12.55
C PRO A 117 -7.26 -6.69 11.94
N VAL A 118 -7.30 -5.39 12.26
CA VAL A 118 -6.41 -4.37 11.68
C VAL A 118 -4.95 -4.71 11.89
N SER A 119 -4.58 -5.19 13.08
CA SER A 119 -3.19 -5.47 13.39
C SER A 119 -2.61 -6.61 12.56
N ILE A 120 -3.38 -7.68 12.32
CA ILE A 120 -2.95 -8.78 11.42
C ILE A 120 -2.85 -8.23 10.00
N TYR A 121 -3.85 -7.48 9.54
CA TYR A 121 -3.83 -6.84 8.23
C TYR A 121 -2.57 -5.98 8.01
N GLN A 122 -2.28 -5.05 8.94
CA GLN A 122 -1.13 -4.16 8.84
C GLN A 122 0.19 -4.90 8.89
N MET A 123 0.31 -5.89 9.78
CA MET A 123 1.54 -6.65 9.92
C MET A 123 1.81 -7.57 8.73
N THR A 124 0.79 -8.23 8.18
CA THR A 124 0.93 -9.02 6.95
C THR A 124 1.28 -8.13 5.76
N ARG A 125 0.79 -6.88 5.70
CA ARG A 125 1.19 -5.91 4.66
C ARG A 125 2.69 -5.60 4.64
N GLY A 126 3.39 -5.76 5.76
CA GLY A 126 4.85 -5.61 5.79
C GLY A 126 5.61 -6.64 4.92
N ALA A 127 4.95 -7.72 4.48
CA ALA A 127 5.50 -8.65 3.49
C ALA A 127 5.73 -8.01 2.12
N ILE A 128 5.21 -6.81 1.85
CA ILE A 128 5.40 -6.10 0.57
C ILE A 128 6.87 -5.96 0.18
N VAL A 129 7.77 -5.76 1.16
CA VAL A 129 9.21 -5.60 0.93
C VAL A 129 9.78 -6.84 0.22
N PHE A 130 9.30 -8.04 0.59
CA PHE A 130 9.69 -9.29 -0.04
C PHE A 130 9.34 -9.34 -1.52
N PHE A 131 8.07 -9.08 -1.87
CA PHE A 131 7.63 -9.14 -3.26
C PHE A 131 8.25 -8.03 -4.12
N VAL A 132 8.41 -6.83 -3.58
CA VAL A 132 9.07 -5.72 -4.29
C VAL A 132 10.53 -6.02 -4.54
N ALA A 133 11.27 -6.55 -3.56
CA ALA A 133 12.66 -6.94 -3.75
C ALA A 133 12.80 -8.05 -4.81
N LEU A 134 11.95 -9.09 -4.74
CA LEU A 134 11.93 -10.18 -5.72
C LEU A 134 11.66 -9.67 -7.15
N PHE A 135 10.64 -8.84 -7.33
CA PHE A 135 10.31 -8.27 -8.64
C PHE A 135 11.33 -7.24 -9.11
N SER A 136 12.02 -6.53 -8.22
CA SER A 136 13.14 -5.66 -8.60
C SER A 136 14.30 -6.47 -9.21
N VAL A 137 14.59 -7.67 -8.69
CA VAL A 137 15.59 -8.57 -9.30
C VAL A 137 15.13 -9.07 -10.67
N VAL A 138 13.87 -9.52 -10.77
CA VAL A 138 13.35 -10.14 -11.99
C VAL A 138 13.14 -9.13 -13.13
N PHE A 139 12.54 -7.98 -12.84
CA PHE A 139 12.14 -7.01 -13.87
C PHE A 139 13.14 -5.87 -14.09
N LEU A 140 13.89 -5.47 -13.06
CA LEU A 140 14.92 -4.41 -13.18
C LEU A 140 16.34 -5.00 -13.30
N GLY A 141 16.51 -6.32 -13.18
CA GLY A 141 17.81 -6.98 -13.33
C GLY A 141 18.81 -6.68 -12.23
N ARG A 142 18.35 -6.11 -11.10
CA ARG A 142 19.22 -5.73 -9.99
C ARG A 142 19.76 -6.96 -9.25
N LYS A 143 20.94 -6.81 -8.64
CA LYS A 143 21.57 -7.85 -7.83
C LYS A 143 21.24 -7.63 -6.34
N VAL A 144 20.92 -8.71 -5.64
CA VAL A 144 20.63 -8.72 -4.20
C VAL A 144 21.74 -9.48 -3.49
N THR A 145 22.30 -8.88 -2.46
CA THR A 145 23.33 -9.48 -1.59
C THR A 145 22.75 -10.61 -0.75
N ARG A 146 23.59 -11.52 -0.26
CA ARG A 146 23.15 -12.61 0.62
C ARG A 146 22.59 -12.07 1.93
N LEU A 147 23.10 -10.93 2.42
CA LEU A 147 22.57 -10.25 3.60
C LEU A 147 21.14 -9.77 3.40
N GLU A 148 20.86 -9.15 2.25
CA GLU A 148 19.50 -8.76 1.88
C GLU A 148 18.59 -9.99 1.78
N TRP A 149 19.04 -11.09 1.15
CA TRP A 149 18.28 -12.35 1.12
C TRP A 149 17.96 -12.92 2.51
N THR A 150 18.92 -12.90 3.43
CA THR A 150 18.66 -13.33 4.82
C THR A 150 17.65 -12.43 5.51
N SER A 151 17.69 -11.11 5.25
CA SER A 151 16.73 -10.15 5.80
C SER A 151 15.32 -10.39 5.27
N LEU A 152 15.20 -10.68 3.97
CA LEU A 152 13.95 -11.05 3.33
C LEU A 152 13.35 -12.35 3.93
N ALA A 153 14.17 -13.34 4.24
CA ALA A 153 13.72 -14.56 4.92
C ALA A 153 13.18 -14.28 6.34
N VAL A 154 13.83 -13.38 7.09
CA VAL A 154 13.35 -12.94 8.41
C VAL A 154 12.00 -12.22 8.32
N ILE A 155 11.78 -11.39 7.30
CA ILE A 155 10.48 -10.74 7.06
C ILE A 155 9.38 -11.79 6.83
N VAL A 156 9.63 -12.79 5.97
CA VAL A 156 8.67 -13.88 5.71
C VAL A 156 8.35 -14.67 6.98
N LEU A 157 9.36 -14.95 7.82
CA LEU A 157 9.16 -15.61 9.10
C LEU A 157 8.29 -14.76 10.05
N GLY A 158 8.54 -13.45 10.13
CA GLY A 158 7.74 -12.52 10.94
C GLY A 158 6.27 -12.54 10.55
N VAL A 159 5.97 -12.51 9.24
CA VAL A 159 4.61 -12.57 8.70
C VAL A 159 3.93 -13.90 9.02
N ALA A 160 4.66 -15.02 8.92
CA ALA A 160 4.16 -16.34 9.27
C ALA A 160 3.78 -16.44 10.77
N VAL A 161 4.61 -15.88 11.65
CA VAL A 161 4.34 -15.83 13.10
C VAL A 161 3.11 -14.98 13.42
N VAL A 162 2.96 -13.82 12.77
CA VAL A 162 1.78 -12.95 12.92
C VAL A 162 0.50 -13.69 12.48
N GLY A 163 0.53 -14.36 11.33
CA GLY A 163 -0.60 -15.15 10.83
C GLY A 163 -1.01 -16.26 11.80
N TYR A 164 -0.03 -17.00 12.34
CA TYR A 164 -0.25 -18.02 13.35
C TYR A 164 -0.84 -17.46 14.67
N SER A 165 -0.36 -16.28 15.11
CA SER A 165 -0.93 -15.57 16.25
C SER A 165 -2.40 -15.18 16.04
N GLY A 166 -2.77 -14.84 14.82
CA GLY A 166 -4.15 -14.53 14.43
C GLY A 166 -5.08 -15.74 14.54
N GLN A 167 -4.64 -16.88 14.01
CA GLN A 167 -5.41 -18.13 14.08
C GLN A 167 -5.68 -18.57 15.53
N ASN A 168 -4.66 -18.53 16.40
CA ASN A 168 -4.83 -18.85 17.82
C ASN A 168 -5.82 -17.90 18.53
N ASN A 169 -5.96 -16.66 18.06
CA ASN A 169 -6.95 -15.72 18.58
C ASN A 169 -8.39 -16.10 18.20
N ALA A 170 -8.60 -16.44 16.93
CA ALA A 170 -9.90 -16.85 16.42
C ALA A 170 -10.44 -18.07 17.20
N LEU A 171 -9.56 -19.05 17.46
CA LEU A 171 -9.89 -20.25 18.24
C LEU A 171 -10.23 -19.97 19.71
N GLN A 172 -9.71 -18.90 20.30
CA GLN A 172 -9.96 -18.55 21.72
C GLN A 172 -11.21 -17.70 21.91
N THR A 173 -11.56 -16.85 20.93
CA THR A 173 -12.65 -15.87 21.03
C THR A 173 -14.01 -16.50 20.70
N GLU A 174 -14.07 -17.48 19.79
CA GLU A 174 -15.30 -18.16 19.39
C GLU A 174 -15.49 -19.54 20.06
N LYS A 175 -15.73 -19.55 21.38
CA LYS A 175 -16.26 -20.75 22.06
C LYS A 175 -17.78 -20.92 21.91
N SER A 176 -18.45 -20.08 21.12
CA SER A 176 -19.92 -19.98 21.07
C SER A 176 -20.56 -19.91 19.67
N SER A 177 -19.77 -19.91 18.60
CA SER A 177 -20.20 -20.06 17.20
C SER A 177 -19.17 -20.94 16.48
N SER A 178 -19.57 -21.63 15.42
CA SER A 178 -18.82 -22.69 14.74
C SER A 178 -17.36 -22.27 14.42
N PRO A 179 -16.34 -22.79 15.15
CA PRO A 179 -14.94 -22.32 15.06
C PRO A 179 -14.30 -22.56 13.68
N GLU A 180 -14.91 -23.41 12.86
CA GLU A 180 -14.49 -23.66 11.48
C GLU A 180 -14.66 -22.41 10.61
N HIS A 181 -15.79 -21.70 10.68
CA HIS A 181 -16.06 -20.54 9.83
C HIS A 181 -15.16 -19.34 10.15
N ALA A 182 -14.83 -19.12 11.43
CA ALA A 182 -13.91 -18.05 11.83
C ALA A 182 -12.49 -18.30 11.31
N THR A 183 -12.02 -19.54 11.38
CA THR A 183 -10.69 -19.94 10.88
C THR A 183 -10.61 -19.83 9.36
N GLU A 184 -11.65 -20.25 8.65
CA GLU A 184 -11.76 -20.12 7.20
C GLU A 184 -11.73 -18.65 6.76
N SER A 185 -12.47 -17.77 7.44
CA SER A 185 -12.51 -16.34 7.12
C SER A 185 -11.15 -15.66 7.30
N LEU A 186 -10.39 -16.03 8.35
CA LEU A 186 -9.06 -15.50 8.60
C LEU A 186 -8.05 -16.01 7.56
N PHE A 187 -8.08 -17.31 7.22
CA PHE A 187 -7.20 -17.85 6.19
C PHE A 187 -7.47 -17.24 4.81
N LEU A 188 -8.76 -17.08 4.46
CA LEU A 188 -9.18 -16.46 3.22
C LEU A 188 -8.74 -15.00 3.14
N GLY A 189 -8.92 -14.23 4.21
CA GLY A 189 -8.46 -12.84 4.25
C GLY A 189 -6.94 -12.71 4.18
N VAL A 190 -6.15 -13.57 4.86
CA VAL A 190 -4.67 -13.54 4.76
C VAL A 190 -4.22 -13.86 3.34
N SER A 191 -4.90 -14.81 2.69
CA SER A 191 -4.66 -15.16 1.29
C SER A 191 -4.93 -13.98 0.35
N PHE A 192 -6.02 -13.23 0.56
CA PHE A 192 -6.30 -12.01 -0.18
C PHE A 192 -5.27 -10.91 0.06
N ILE A 193 -4.74 -10.77 1.29
CA ILE A 193 -3.62 -9.84 1.55
C ILE A 193 -2.43 -10.24 0.71
N VAL A 194 -1.96 -11.48 0.81
CA VAL A 194 -0.77 -11.95 0.08
C VAL A 194 -0.93 -11.76 -1.43
N LEU A 195 -2.09 -12.12 -1.98
CA LEU A 195 -2.38 -11.90 -3.41
C LEU A 195 -2.40 -10.42 -3.76
N GLY A 196 -3.02 -9.57 -2.93
CA GLY A 196 -3.03 -8.12 -3.10
C GLY A 196 -1.62 -7.51 -3.07
N LEU A 197 -0.74 -8.01 -2.19
CA LEU A 197 0.65 -7.55 -2.10
C LEU A 197 1.47 -7.89 -3.34
N VAL A 198 1.18 -9.01 -4.01
CA VAL A 198 1.81 -9.34 -5.29
C VAL A 198 1.46 -8.30 -6.35
N PHE A 199 0.18 -7.95 -6.49
CA PHE A 199 -0.25 -6.91 -7.45
C PHE A 199 0.27 -5.52 -7.07
N MET A 200 0.30 -5.18 -5.78
CA MET A 200 0.86 -3.92 -5.28
C MET A 200 2.38 -3.83 -5.54
N ALA A 201 3.11 -4.93 -5.37
CA ALA A 201 4.53 -4.98 -5.70
C ALA A 201 4.76 -4.78 -7.20
N PHE A 202 3.92 -5.39 -8.04
CA PHE A 202 3.99 -5.19 -9.49
C PHE A 202 3.69 -3.73 -9.87
N GLN A 203 2.69 -3.09 -9.23
CA GLN A 203 2.41 -1.65 -9.39
C GLN A 203 3.68 -0.84 -9.10
N PHE A 204 4.30 -0.98 -7.92
CA PHE A 204 5.47 -0.18 -7.54
C PHE A 204 6.65 -0.35 -8.51
N ILE A 205 6.89 -1.58 -8.97
CA ILE A 205 7.96 -1.89 -9.92
C ILE A 205 7.64 -1.34 -11.31
N SER A 206 6.39 -1.43 -11.76
CA SER A 206 5.96 -0.86 -13.03
C SER A 206 6.08 0.67 -13.03
N GLU A 207 5.77 1.32 -11.92
CA GLU A 207 5.97 2.76 -11.75
C GLU A 207 7.45 3.13 -11.79
N GLU A 208 8.32 2.40 -11.07
CA GLU A 208 9.77 2.64 -11.10
C GLU A 208 10.32 2.46 -12.52
N HIS A 209 9.86 1.43 -13.23
CA HIS A 209 10.21 1.20 -14.62
C HIS A 209 9.75 2.35 -15.55
N ILE A 210 8.59 2.94 -15.28
CA ILE A 210 8.08 4.08 -16.07
C ILE A 210 8.86 5.36 -15.74
N LEU A 211 9.11 5.64 -14.47
CA LEU A 211 9.81 6.83 -14.00
C LEU A 211 11.30 6.83 -14.41
N THR A 212 11.90 5.65 -14.56
CA THR A 212 13.26 5.51 -15.07
C THR A 212 13.33 5.77 -16.58
N ARG A 213 12.38 5.25 -17.37
CA ARG A 213 12.39 5.34 -18.84
C ARG A 213 11.81 6.63 -19.43
N TRP A 214 10.83 7.25 -18.78
CA TRP A 214 10.15 8.46 -19.29
C TRP A 214 10.29 9.65 -18.33
N GLN A 215 10.31 10.85 -18.90
CA GLN A 215 10.21 12.08 -18.11
C GLN A 215 8.76 12.26 -17.66
N VAL A 216 8.43 11.71 -16.49
CA VAL A 216 7.12 11.89 -15.86
C VAL A 216 7.31 12.58 -14.50
N VAL A 217 6.48 13.60 -14.25
CA VAL A 217 6.39 14.23 -12.94
C VAL A 217 5.55 13.32 -12.04
N PRO A 218 5.98 12.97 -10.81
CA PRO A 218 5.25 12.06 -9.92
C PRO A 218 3.77 12.45 -9.75
N LEU A 219 3.52 13.76 -9.59
CA LEU A 219 2.17 14.33 -9.48
C LEU A 219 1.27 14.00 -10.69
N GLY A 220 1.84 14.00 -11.90
CA GLY A 220 1.12 13.64 -13.12
C GLY A 220 0.86 12.14 -13.21
N LEU A 221 1.82 11.30 -12.78
CA LEU A 221 1.68 9.84 -12.76
C LEU A 221 0.49 9.42 -11.89
N VAL A 222 0.47 9.86 -10.62
CA VAL A 222 -0.63 9.60 -9.66
C VAL A 222 -1.96 10.10 -10.21
N GLY A 223 -1.95 11.28 -10.83
CA GLY A 223 -3.17 11.84 -11.38
C GLY A 223 -3.77 11.00 -12.52
N PHE A 224 -2.94 10.51 -13.45
CA PHE A 224 -3.41 9.64 -14.53
C PHE A 224 -3.83 8.26 -14.02
N GLU A 225 -3.14 7.73 -13.00
CA GLU A 225 -3.53 6.51 -12.30
C GLU A 225 -4.93 6.65 -11.69
N GLY A 226 -5.19 7.74 -10.95
CA GLY A 226 -6.51 8.06 -10.42
C GLY A 226 -7.59 8.21 -11.50
N LEU A 227 -7.24 8.78 -12.67
CA LEU A 227 -8.18 8.91 -13.79
C LEU A 227 -8.56 7.55 -14.39
N PHE A 228 -7.57 6.70 -14.74
CA PHE A 228 -7.85 5.37 -15.28
C PHE A 228 -8.50 4.46 -14.23
N GLY A 229 -8.02 4.53 -12.99
CA GLY A 229 -8.54 3.80 -11.84
C GLY A 229 -10.00 4.10 -11.56
N SER A 230 -10.37 5.39 -11.54
CA SER A 230 -11.76 5.82 -11.32
C SER A 230 -12.67 5.39 -12.48
N LEU A 231 -12.23 5.52 -13.74
CA LEU A 231 -13.01 5.09 -14.91
C LEU A 231 -13.28 3.58 -14.91
N ILE A 232 -12.25 2.77 -14.66
CA ILE A 232 -12.38 1.30 -14.64
C ILE A 232 -13.24 0.87 -13.45
N THR A 233 -12.94 1.37 -12.24
CA THR A 233 -13.67 0.99 -11.02
C THR A 233 -15.14 1.41 -11.09
N PHE A 234 -15.42 2.62 -11.60
CA PHE A 234 -16.79 3.08 -11.80
C PHE A 234 -17.55 2.21 -12.81
N SER A 235 -16.88 1.77 -13.88
CA SER A 235 -17.46 0.87 -14.88
C SER A 235 -17.77 -0.51 -14.30
N VAL A 236 -16.88 -1.06 -13.47
CA VAL A 236 -17.11 -2.32 -12.72
C VAL A 236 -18.29 -2.18 -11.76
N LEU A 237 -18.39 -1.08 -11.03
CA LEU A 237 -19.51 -0.80 -10.12
C LEU A 237 -20.83 -0.65 -10.87
N LEU A 238 -20.83 0.07 -11.99
CA LEU A 238 -22.03 0.25 -12.81
C LEU A 238 -22.52 -1.08 -13.37
N PHE A 239 -21.62 -1.88 -13.93
CA PHE A 239 -21.92 -3.21 -14.43
C PHE A 239 -22.42 -4.13 -13.31
N GLY A 240 -21.72 -4.17 -12.18
CA GLY A 240 -22.12 -4.97 -11.01
C GLY A 240 -23.49 -4.56 -10.45
N HIS A 241 -23.79 -3.26 -10.43
CA HIS A 241 -25.09 -2.76 -10.01
C HIS A 241 -26.23 -3.21 -10.93
N ILE A 242 -26.01 -3.16 -12.25
CA ILE A 242 -27.00 -3.59 -13.25
C ILE A 242 -27.24 -5.10 -13.20
N VAL A 243 -26.18 -5.91 -13.06
CA VAL A 243 -26.29 -7.39 -13.14
C VAL A 243 -26.78 -8.00 -11.82
N TYR A 244 -26.22 -7.57 -10.68
CA TYR A 244 -26.47 -8.19 -9.37
C TYR A 244 -26.99 -7.22 -8.30
N GLY A 245 -26.63 -5.92 -8.39
CA GLY A 245 -26.94 -4.94 -7.35
C GLY A 245 -28.43 -4.63 -7.19
N HIS A 246 -29.23 -4.77 -8.24
CA HIS A 246 -30.67 -4.52 -8.18
C HIS A 246 -31.46 -5.57 -7.39
N ALA A 247 -30.91 -6.78 -7.21
CA ALA A 247 -31.61 -7.90 -6.58
C ALA A 247 -31.43 -7.97 -5.06
N ASN A 248 -30.33 -7.42 -4.51
CA ASN A 248 -30.00 -7.49 -3.09
C ASN A 248 -29.48 -6.13 -2.57
N THR A 249 -30.19 -5.54 -1.60
CA THR A 249 -29.81 -4.28 -0.92
C THR A 249 -28.52 -4.39 -0.11
N ASP A 250 -28.12 -5.60 0.30
CA ASP A 250 -26.89 -5.86 1.05
C ASP A 250 -25.70 -6.26 0.15
N SER A 251 -25.87 -6.19 -1.18
CA SER A 251 -24.79 -6.50 -2.10
C SER A 251 -23.68 -5.45 -2.04
N ILE A 252 -22.43 -5.91 -1.98
CA ILE A 252 -21.20 -5.11 -2.05
C ILE A 252 -21.08 -4.34 -3.39
N LEU A 253 -21.91 -4.70 -4.38
CA LEU A 253 -21.95 -4.10 -5.72
C LEU A 253 -23.08 -3.08 -5.88
N ASN A 254 -23.87 -2.81 -4.83
CA ASN A 254 -24.98 -1.86 -4.93
C ASN A 254 -24.51 -0.41 -4.76
N LEU A 255 -24.17 0.23 -5.88
CA LEU A 255 -23.70 1.61 -5.94
C LEU A 255 -24.70 2.62 -5.32
N GLY A 256 -25.99 2.45 -5.58
CA GLY A 256 -27.03 3.36 -5.08
C GLY A 256 -27.13 3.33 -3.55
N GLN A 257 -27.05 2.13 -2.97
CA GLN A 257 -27.04 1.96 -1.52
C GLN A 257 -25.75 2.50 -0.90
N ALA A 258 -24.58 2.18 -1.47
CA ALA A 258 -23.29 2.67 -0.98
C ALA A 258 -23.22 4.21 -0.97
N PHE A 259 -23.75 4.87 -2.00
CA PHE A 259 -23.81 6.33 -2.07
C PHE A 259 -24.74 6.92 -1.01
N LYS A 260 -25.95 6.34 -0.86
CA LYS A 260 -26.92 6.78 0.15
C LYS A 260 -26.35 6.63 1.56
N ASP A 261 -25.70 5.51 1.84
CA ASP A 261 -25.07 5.19 3.12
C ASP A 261 -23.93 6.15 3.46
N THR A 262 -23.16 6.56 2.44
CA THR A 262 -22.07 7.53 2.58
C THR A 262 -22.57 8.94 2.86
N VAL A 263 -23.59 9.41 2.12
CA VAL A 263 -24.09 10.80 2.23
C VAL A 263 -25.00 10.99 3.44
N SER A 264 -25.74 9.96 3.83
CA SER A 264 -26.67 10.05 4.98
C SER A 264 -25.96 10.08 6.33
N ASN A 265 -24.79 9.43 6.45
CA ASN A 265 -24.01 9.43 7.69
C ASN A 265 -22.89 10.47 7.64
N GLY A 266 -23.03 11.52 8.46
CA GLY A 266 -22.03 12.60 8.55
C GLY A 266 -20.62 12.10 8.89
N ASN A 267 -20.51 11.11 9.78
CA ASN A 267 -19.23 10.50 10.15
C ASN A 267 -18.57 9.80 8.95
N VAL A 268 -19.36 9.03 8.19
CA VAL A 268 -18.88 8.33 6.99
C VAL A 268 -18.44 9.35 5.95
N LEU A 269 -19.24 10.38 5.68
CA LEU A 269 -18.90 11.43 4.71
C LEU A 269 -17.61 12.18 5.08
N ILE A 270 -17.45 12.60 6.33
CA ILE A 270 -16.23 13.30 6.78
C ILE A 270 -15.02 12.37 6.68
N SER A 271 -15.16 11.13 7.14
CA SER A 271 -14.09 10.13 7.00
C SER A 271 -13.73 9.90 5.54
N SER A 272 -14.72 9.89 4.64
CA SER A 272 -14.51 9.73 3.20
C SER A 272 -13.68 10.87 2.60
N LEU A 273 -13.98 12.12 2.95
CA LEU A 273 -13.23 13.28 2.49
C LEU A 273 -11.77 13.25 2.99
N LEU A 274 -11.57 12.90 4.27
CA LEU A 274 -10.24 12.79 4.86
C LEU A 274 -9.43 11.65 4.25
N ILE A 275 -10.06 10.51 3.98
CA ILE A 275 -9.46 9.38 3.28
C ILE A 275 -8.96 9.82 1.89
N MET A 276 -9.80 10.48 1.10
CA MET A 276 -9.41 10.99 -0.23
C MET A 276 -8.19 11.91 -0.17
N ALA A 277 -8.17 12.85 0.78
CA ALA A 277 -7.04 13.76 0.96
C ALA A 277 -5.76 13.01 1.40
N SER A 278 -5.88 12.05 2.32
CA SER A 278 -4.76 11.27 2.84
C SER A 278 -4.13 10.36 1.78
N ILE A 279 -4.95 9.71 0.94
CA ILE A 279 -4.53 8.84 -0.15
C ILE A 279 -3.81 9.65 -1.24
N ALA A 280 -4.38 10.79 -1.63
CA ALA A 280 -3.74 11.68 -2.59
C ALA A 280 -2.32 12.06 -2.11
N CYS A 281 -2.17 12.42 -0.84
CA CYS A 281 -0.86 12.72 -0.25
C CYS A 281 0.04 11.47 -0.22
N PHE A 282 -0.47 10.32 0.20
CA PHE A 282 0.24 9.05 0.27
C PHE A 282 0.84 8.67 -1.10
N ASN A 283 0.04 8.65 -2.16
CA ASN A 283 0.51 8.29 -3.49
C ASN A 283 1.43 9.35 -4.10
N CYS A 284 1.23 10.64 -3.80
CA CYS A 284 2.18 11.69 -4.19
C CYS A 284 3.56 11.52 -3.53
N PHE A 285 3.61 11.28 -2.22
CA PHE A 285 4.87 11.06 -1.51
C PHE A 285 5.51 9.74 -1.93
N GLY A 286 4.72 8.68 -2.11
CA GLY A 286 5.17 7.36 -2.51
C GLY A 286 5.84 7.37 -3.88
N THR A 287 5.15 7.88 -4.91
CA THR A 287 5.70 8.01 -6.26
C THR A 287 6.92 8.94 -6.31
N SER A 288 6.96 9.97 -5.47
CA SER A 288 8.13 10.84 -5.33
C SER A 288 9.33 10.11 -4.74
N ILE A 289 9.14 9.25 -3.73
CA ILE A 289 10.21 8.39 -3.19
C ILE A 289 10.68 7.40 -4.25
N THR A 290 9.76 6.77 -5.00
CA THR A 290 10.12 5.87 -6.11
C THR A 290 10.97 6.58 -7.16
N LYS A 291 10.63 7.83 -7.50
CA LYS A 291 11.39 8.62 -8.49
C LYS A 291 12.78 9.01 -8.01
N HIS A 292 12.93 9.39 -6.74
CA HIS A 292 14.18 9.93 -6.20
C HIS A 292 15.09 8.88 -5.54
N VAL A 293 14.54 7.73 -5.17
CA VAL A 293 15.28 6.65 -4.50
C VAL A 293 14.98 5.33 -5.21
N SER A 294 13.91 4.60 -4.86
CA SER A 294 13.53 3.34 -5.51
C SER A 294 12.17 2.82 -5.03
N ALA A 295 11.56 1.87 -5.74
CA ALA A 295 10.35 1.19 -5.28
C ALA A 295 10.59 0.41 -3.98
N THR A 296 11.78 -0.18 -3.85
CA THR A 296 12.23 -0.90 -2.65
C THR A 296 12.30 0.01 -1.42
N SER A 297 12.78 1.25 -1.60
CA SER A 297 12.76 2.25 -0.53
C SER A 297 11.33 2.62 -0.14
N ARG A 298 10.47 2.86 -1.13
CA ARG A 298 9.06 3.17 -0.90
C ARG A 298 8.36 2.06 -0.10
N SER A 299 8.51 0.80 -0.49
CA SER A 299 7.87 -0.33 0.18
C SER A 299 8.38 -0.52 1.61
N THR A 300 9.65 -0.22 1.85
CA THR A 300 10.21 -0.25 3.20
C THR A 300 9.66 0.88 4.07
N VAL A 301 9.61 2.11 3.56
CA VAL A 301 9.02 3.24 4.30
C VAL A 301 7.53 2.99 4.56
N ASP A 302 6.80 2.39 3.62
CA ASP A 302 5.40 1.99 3.81
C ASP A 302 5.25 0.95 4.93
N THR A 303 6.25 0.08 5.11
CA THR A 303 6.27 -0.89 6.21
C THR A 303 6.43 -0.21 7.56
N CYS A 304 7.15 0.92 7.67
CA CYS A 304 7.27 1.68 8.92
C CYS A 304 5.92 2.20 9.45
N ARG A 305 4.95 2.47 8.57
CA ARG A 305 3.59 2.87 8.96
C ARG A 305 2.90 1.82 9.84
N THR A 306 3.15 0.53 9.59
CA THR A 306 2.47 -0.57 10.28
C THR A 306 2.62 -0.47 11.81
N LEU A 307 3.78 0.01 12.28
CA LEU A 307 4.05 0.32 13.68
C LEU A 307 3.07 1.36 14.25
N LEU A 308 2.89 2.47 13.53
CA LEU A 308 2.05 3.58 13.96
C LEU A 308 0.58 3.16 14.04
N VAL A 309 0.11 2.44 13.02
CA VAL A 309 -1.29 1.98 12.99
C VAL A 309 -1.53 0.96 14.10
N TRP A 310 -0.57 0.07 14.36
CA TRP A 310 -0.68 -0.90 15.45
C TRP A 310 -0.68 -0.25 16.84
N LEU A 311 0.21 0.71 17.10
CA LEU A 311 0.18 1.45 18.36
C LEU A 311 -1.13 2.22 18.51
N ALA A 312 -1.61 2.85 17.44
CA ALA A 312 -2.90 3.55 17.45
C ALA A 312 -4.07 2.58 17.73
N SER A 313 -4.11 1.39 17.11
CA SER A 313 -5.19 0.42 17.32
C SER A 313 -5.24 -0.09 18.77
N LEU A 314 -4.08 -0.27 19.41
CA LEU A 314 -4.00 -0.60 20.83
C LEU A 314 -4.47 0.56 21.72
N THR A 315 -4.06 1.80 21.43
CA THR A 315 -4.49 2.97 22.23
C THR A 315 -5.99 3.26 22.12
N LEU A 316 -6.59 2.98 20.97
CA LEU A 316 -8.03 3.12 20.72
C LEU A 316 -8.85 1.95 21.30
N GLY A 317 -8.19 0.92 21.85
CA GLY A 317 -8.85 -0.25 22.42
C GLY A 317 -9.53 -1.15 21.39
N TRP A 318 -9.18 -1.04 20.11
CA TRP A 318 -9.76 -1.87 19.05
C TRP A 318 -9.31 -3.33 19.14
N GLU A 319 -8.14 -3.58 19.75
CA GLU A 319 -7.52 -4.90 19.83
C GLU A 319 -6.81 -5.11 21.17
N SER A 320 -6.74 -6.37 21.60
CA SER A 320 -5.99 -6.77 22.79
C SER A 320 -4.52 -7.04 22.47
N PHE A 321 -3.62 -6.61 23.35
CA PHE A 321 -2.18 -6.83 23.21
C PHE A 321 -1.82 -8.32 23.26
N LYS A 322 -1.08 -8.80 22.27
CA LYS A 322 -0.60 -10.19 22.19
C LYS A 322 0.91 -10.24 22.04
N VAL A 323 1.55 -10.98 22.93
CA VAL A 323 3.02 -11.14 22.96
C VAL A 323 3.54 -11.82 21.69
N LEU A 324 2.84 -12.83 21.18
CA LEU A 324 3.24 -13.53 19.96
C LEU A 324 3.20 -12.63 18.73
N GLN A 325 2.23 -11.73 18.67
CA GLN A 325 2.11 -10.73 17.62
C GLN A 325 3.21 -9.68 17.71
N LEU A 326 3.56 -9.22 18.91
CA LEU A 326 4.72 -8.34 19.13
C LEU A 326 6.02 -9.01 18.64
N PHE A 327 6.20 -10.31 18.90
CA PHE A 327 7.39 -11.03 18.44
C PHE A 327 7.47 -11.11 16.91
N GLY A 328 6.36 -11.47 16.24
CA GLY A 328 6.31 -11.48 14.77
C GLY A 328 6.55 -10.09 14.17
N PHE A 329 6.01 -9.05 14.81
CA PHE A 329 6.26 -7.66 14.43
C PHE A 329 7.72 -7.24 14.61
N PHE A 330 8.36 -7.64 15.72
CA PHE A 330 9.77 -7.38 15.97
C PHE A 330 10.66 -7.99 14.88
N LEU A 331 10.40 -9.24 14.48
CA LEU A 331 11.11 -9.88 13.36
C LEU A 331 10.95 -9.10 12.06
N LEU A 332 9.73 -8.64 11.78
CA LEU A 332 9.43 -7.85 10.58
C LEU A 332 10.22 -6.54 10.57
N VAL A 333 10.18 -5.77 11.67
CA VAL A 333 10.92 -4.51 11.80
C VAL A 333 12.43 -4.73 11.67
N VAL A 334 12.98 -5.73 12.37
CA VAL A 334 14.42 -6.04 12.30
C VAL A 334 14.82 -6.43 10.88
N GLY A 335 14.07 -7.33 10.24
CA GLY A 335 14.34 -7.74 8.87
C GLY A 335 14.32 -6.55 7.90
N THR A 336 13.33 -5.67 8.03
CA THR A 336 13.21 -4.46 7.22
C THR A 336 14.37 -3.47 7.46
N LEU A 337 14.80 -3.28 8.71
CA LEU A 337 15.92 -2.39 9.05
C LEU A 337 17.27 -2.91 8.57
N VAL A 338 17.49 -4.22 8.64
CA VAL A 338 18.72 -4.87 8.12
C VAL A 338 18.72 -4.87 6.60
N PHE A 339 17.56 -5.07 5.96
CA PHE A 339 17.44 -5.00 4.50
C PHE A 339 17.77 -3.62 3.93
N ASN A 340 17.31 -2.54 4.59
CA ASN A 340 17.73 -1.17 4.27
C ASN A 340 19.19 -0.87 4.70
N GLY A 341 19.76 -1.75 5.51
CA GLY A 341 20.98 -1.59 6.27
C GLY A 341 21.09 -0.26 7.02
N ALA A 342 19.95 0.18 7.57
CA ALA A 342 19.89 1.16 8.64
C ALA A 342 20.47 0.59 9.95
N VAL A 343 20.36 -0.73 10.11
CA VAL A 343 21.05 -1.49 11.15
C VAL A 343 22.14 -2.31 10.48
N GLU A 344 23.39 -1.87 10.65
CA GLU A 344 24.55 -2.65 10.21
C GLU A 344 24.89 -3.68 11.28
N ILE A 345 24.80 -4.96 10.93
CA ILE A 345 25.17 -6.03 11.84
C ILE A 345 26.70 -5.98 12.02
N PRO A 346 27.21 -5.88 13.26
CA PRO A 346 28.65 -5.85 13.50
C PRO A 346 29.32 -7.11 12.97
N GLU A 347 30.47 -6.96 12.33
CA GLU A 347 31.20 -8.05 11.64
C GLU A 347 31.48 -9.26 12.54
N ARG A 348 31.56 -9.05 13.86
CA ARG A 348 31.77 -10.10 14.87
C ARG A 348 30.64 -11.11 14.98
N TYR A 349 29.42 -10.74 14.61
CA TYR A 349 28.24 -11.62 14.66
C TYR A 349 27.85 -12.15 13.28
N LEU A 350 28.56 -11.73 12.23
CA LEU A 350 28.29 -12.13 10.86
C LEU A 350 29.11 -13.39 10.54
N PRO A 351 28.48 -14.50 10.13
CA PRO A 351 29.22 -15.67 9.71
C PRO A 351 30.06 -15.37 8.44
N GLN A 352 31.21 -16.03 8.29
CA GLN A 352 32.22 -15.75 7.26
C GLN A 352 31.68 -15.72 5.81
N TYR A 353 30.61 -16.45 5.52
CA TYR A 353 29.97 -16.47 4.19
C TYR A 353 29.19 -15.19 3.85
N LEU A 354 28.78 -14.39 4.85
CA LEU A 354 28.12 -13.08 4.68
C LEU A 354 29.12 -11.92 4.71
N LEU A 355 30.30 -12.12 5.32
CA LEU A 355 31.37 -11.11 5.35
C LEU A 355 31.99 -10.87 3.98
N GLN A 356 32.00 -11.90 3.11
CA GLN A 356 32.48 -11.77 1.73
C GLN A 356 31.67 -10.76 0.90
N ASP A 357 30.36 -10.63 1.15
CA ASP A 357 29.51 -9.67 0.44
C ASP A 357 29.70 -8.23 0.93
N LYS A 358 30.14 -8.03 2.20
CA LYS A 358 30.47 -6.70 2.74
C LYS A 358 31.80 -6.17 2.18
N ASN A 359 32.73 -7.08 1.86
CA ASN A 359 34.06 -6.76 1.33
C ASN A 359 34.09 -6.65 -0.20
N ALA A 360 33.12 -7.24 -0.89
CA ALA A 360 32.91 -7.02 -2.31
C ALA A 360 32.20 -5.67 -2.50
N GLU A 361 32.64 -4.88 -3.49
CA GLU A 361 32.13 -3.54 -3.81
C GLU A 361 30.72 -3.60 -4.45
N TYR A 362 29.78 -4.32 -3.82
CA TYR A 362 28.39 -4.40 -4.26
C TYR A 362 27.58 -3.25 -3.67
N LYS A 363 27.08 -2.36 -4.53
CA LYS A 363 26.03 -1.40 -4.17
C LYS A 363 24.80 -2.16 -3.68
N ARG A 364 24.22 -1.78 -2.53
CA ARG A 364 22.98 -2.37 -2.01
C ARG A 364 21.84 -2.14 -3.00
N LEU A 365 20.79 -2.98 -2.96
CA LEU A 365 19.64 -2.84 -3.84
C LEU A 365 19.02 -1.44 -3.74
N ILE A 366 18.97 -0.90 -2.52
CA ILE A 366 18.46 0.44 -2.24
C ILE A 366 19.33 1.57 -2.81
N ASP A 367 20.62 1.31 -3.02
CA ASP A 367 21.63 2.26 -3.50
C ASP A 367 21.89 2.13 -5.01
N THR A 368 21.30 1.13 -5.68
CA THR A 368 21.29 1.00 -7.15
C THR A 368 20.25 1.92 -7.79
N VAL A 369 20.40 3.22 -7.53
CA VAL A 369 19.88 4.27 -8.40
C VAL A 369 21.01 4.53 -9.39
N ASP A 370 20.70 4.48 -10.68
CA ASP A 370 21.63 4.78 -11.79
C ASP A 370 22.57 3.66 -12.27
N GLU A 371 22.01 2.56 -12.79
CA GLU A 371 22.58 2.03 -14.03
C GLU A 371 21.58 2.34 -15.14
N GLU A 372 22.00 3.19 -16.09
CA GLU A 372 21.31 3.28 -17.38
C GLU A 372 21.19 1.86 -17.91
N VAL A 373 19.96 1.39 -18.11
CA VAL A 373 19.70 0.12 -18.77
C VAL A 373 20.36 0.19 -20.14
N GLU A 374 21.56 -0.38 -20.27
CA GLU A 374 22.23 -0.52 -21.55
C GLU A 374 21.30 -1.30 -22.47
N ARG A 375 21.03 -0.67 -23.61
CA ARG A 375 20.06 -1.11 -24.61
C ARG A 375 20.44 -2.47 -25.16
N PHE A 376 19.44 -3.34 -25.28
CA PHE A 376 19.31 -4.23 -26.44
C PHE A 376 18.02 -3.90 -27.16
#